data_AF-A0A9P1BKC1-F1
#
_entry.id   AF-A0A9P1BKC1-F1
#
_cell.length_a   1.000
_cell.length_b   1.000
_cell.length_c   1.000
_cell.angle_alpha   90.00
_cell.angle_beta   90.00
_cell.angle_gamma   90.00
#
_symmetry.space_group_name_H-M   'P 1'
#
loop_
_entity.id
_entity.type
_entity.pdbx_description
1 polymer ?
#
loop_
_entity_poly.entity_id
_entity_poly.type
_entity_poly.pdbx_seq_one_letter_code
_entity_poly.pdbx_strand_id
1 'polypeptide(L)'
;MLVLLPPAGGSADEVHAVIQNVLKTYVVHSADAAIQQAKGAGDRRKRKQKVFLHPMLKILDVAKYLLDSEKYSEKILNHPISQVCKWTHDLAEFWKKWECVDPTHTVFKDHGNELDHCIPCMLHGDEGTGHRRKPVLQLSWGSLLRVGKNALERMFLITSCAHKMYSKFNKGSEAGNVVIDKLLMECAKSALMAYTKGIETRSGRKFFLVFLGLAGDHPFQTKAYRATRGHLKVDVCPHCHANTYSVPFEDMSKEALWRQTVFQSVPWERNIAPPLALVPGAMHPKFIRWDLMHMLPHGCARNFAASIICMMAGPLDIFVPNIGDGRMRNSKENRLDEAYSHFQSWLDCKQQHVRDMKEFTVDNLGWKLNRDYPEMTCKASDCNLIIQWLIDFLTTVPFKLCWVLETTLAGLQGVDEFMRLAYTGDRIFWCPEKQHQGKCYLGMFLHAYVELQHYWHKHGWTLFKIVPKSHFAAHWHEELAEALADQKEWAISPGAFATPILEDFIGTVSRISRTSHPSSVARTTIYKYLVEVRK
;
A
#
# COMPACT_ATOMS: atom_id res chain seq x y z
N MET A 1 17.74 -10.46 35.20
CA MET A 1 17.82 -11.37 34.03
C MET A 1 17.87 -10.52 32.77
N LEU A 2 19.04 -9.92 32.59
CA LEU A 2 19.36 -8.74 31.78
C LEU A 2 20.33 -9.16 30.65
N VAL A 3 20.43 -8.31 29.63
CA VAL A 3 21.30 -8.38 28.43
C VAL A 3 20.76 -9.31 27.34
N LEU A 4 20.02 -8.73 26.41
CA LEU A 4 19.41 -9.46 25.28
C LEU A 4 19.63 -8.72 23.96
N LEU A 5 20.85 -8.22 23.79
CA LEU A 5 21.72 -8.29 22.61
C LEU A 5 22.92 -7.39 22.95
N PRO A 6 24.15 -7.88 22.86
CA PRO A 6 25.32 -7.05 23.10
C PRO A 6 25.41 -5.94 22.02
N PRO A 7 26.13 -4.84 22.25
CA PRO A 7 26.55 -3.95 21.16
C PRO A 7 27.29 -4.73 20.07
N ALA A 8 27.51 -4.12 18.90
CA ALA A 8 28.28 -4.74 17.82
C ALA A 8 29.63 -5.27 18.38
N GLY A 9 29.73 -6.58 18.57
CA GLY A 9 30.86 -7.21 19.26
C GLY A 9 30.54 -8.41 20.17
N GLY A 10 29.32 -8.61 20.64
CA GLY A 10 29.07 -9.78 21.51
C GLY A 10 28.71 -11.08 20.78
N SER A 11 28.85 -12.19 21.50
CA SER A 11 28.99 -13.54 20.93
C SER A 11 27.73 -14.03 20.18
N ALA A 12 27.92 -14.98 19.26
CA ALA A 12 26.83 -15.61 18.51
C ALA A 12 25.78 -16.28 19.43
N ASP A 13 26.20 -16.75 20.60
CA ASP A 13 25.33 -17.41 21.59
C ASP A 13 24.35 -16.44 22.25
N GLU A 14 24.77 -15.21 22.54
CA GLU A 14 23.89 -14.18 23.07
C GLU A 14 22.81 -13.78 22.05
N VAL A 15 23.17 -13.73 20.76
CA VAL A 15 22.20 -13.50 19.68
C VAL A 15 21.20 -14.64 19.61
N HIS A 16 21.67 -15.88 19.73
CA HIS A 16 20.81 -17.04 19.73
C HIS A 16 19.80 -17.00 20.89
N ALA A 17 20.22 -16.65 22.10
CA ALA A 17 19.34 -16.56 23.27
C ALA A 17 18.22 -15.52 23.09
N VAL A 18 18.53 -14.35 22.53
CA VAL A 18 17.54 -13.28 22.27
C VAL A 18 16.54 -13.73 21.23
N ILE A 19 17.06 -14.31 20.16
CA ILE A 19 16.28 -14.86 19.10
C ILE A 19 15.30 -15.91 19.65
N GLN A 20 15.72 -16.79 20.56
CA GLN A 20 14.82 -17.78 21.18
C GLN A 20 13.77 -17.14 22.10
N ASN A 21 14.08 -16.01 22.73
CA ASN A 21 13.14 -15.31 23.61
C ASN A 21 12.03 -14.56 22.85
N VAL A 22 12.34 -14.00 21.67
CA VAL A 22 11.38 -13.25 20.85
C VAL A 22 10.67 -14.14 19.83
N LEU A 23 11.35 -15.19 19.35
CA LEU A 23 10.76 -16.13 18.38
C LEU A 23 9.82 -17.09 19.08
N LYS A 24 8.51 -16.90 18.87
CA LYS A 24 7.53 -17.91 19.30
C LYS A 24 7.09 -18.73 18.10
N THR A 25 6.83 -20.00 18.39
CA THR A 25 6.37 -20.95 17.40
C THR A 25 4.90 -21.23 17.63
N TYR A 26 4.07 -20.93 16.64
CA TYR A 26 2.62 -21.07 16.73
C TYR A 26 2.17 -22.32 16.03
N VAL A 27 1.18 -22.99 16.62
CA VAL A 27 0.49 -24.11 16.01
C VAL A 27 -0.44 -23.59 14.92
N VAL A 28 -0.11 -23.91 13.68
CA VAL A 28 -0.95 -23.75 12.50
C VAL A 28 -1.46 -25.14 12.11
N HIS A 29 -2.73 -25.40 12.37
CA HIS A 29 -3.35 -26.67 12.00
C HIS A 29 -3.50 -26.77 10.47
N SER A 30 -3.27 -27.95 9.89
CA SER A 30 -3.70 -28.21 8.52
C SER A 30 -5.22 -28.18 8.43
N ALA A 31 -5.80 -27.66 7.33
CA ALA A 31 -7.25 -27.60 7.12
C ALA A 31 -7.96 -28.96 7.16
N ASP A 32 -7.22 -30.07 7.12
CA ASP A 32 -7.78 -31.42 7.10
C ASP A 32 -8.68 -31.69 8.32
N ALA A 33 -8.41 -31.04 9.47
CA ALA A 33 -9.25 -31.15 10.67
C ALA A 33 -10.60 -30.43 10.54
N ALA A 34 -10.65 -29.26 9.89
CA ALA A 34 -11.90 -28.53 9.67
C ALA A 34 -12.79 -29.22 8.62
N ILE A 35 -12.17 -29.87 7.62
CA ILE A 35 -12.90 -30.61 6.57
C ILE A 35 -13.40 -31.97 7.09
N GLN A 36 -12.67 -32.66 7.98
CA GLN A 36 -13.11 -33.92 8.59
C GLN A 36 -14.26 -33.76 9.59
N GLN A 37 -14.43 -32.58 10.20
CA GLN A 37 -15.62 -32.28 11.00
C GLN A 37 -16.88 -32.09 10.14
N ALA A 38 -16.73 -31.68 8.87
CA ALA A 38 -17.85 -31.40 7.97
C ALA A 38 -18.27 -32.58 7.09
N LYS A 39 -17.41 -33.59 6.88
CA LYS A 39 -17.71 -34.76 6.04
C LYS A 39 -17.96 -35.97 6.93
N GLY A 40 -19.24 -36.37 7.00
CA GLY A 40 -19.74 -37.50 7.78
C GLY A 40 -18.94 -38.80 7.58
N ALA A 41 -19.06 -39.68 8.58
CA ALA A 41 -18.16 -40.76 8.96
C ALA A 41 -17.99 -41.96 7.99
N GLY A 42 -17.77 -41.71 6.69
CA GLY A 42 -17.43 -42.73 5.70
C GLY A 42 -15.93 -42.78 5.41
N ASP A 43 -15.27 -43.85 5.87
CA ASP A 43 -13.89 -44.26 5.55
C ASP A 43 -12.73 -43.56 6.32
N ARG A 44 -12.47 -44.07 7.54
CA ARG A 44 -11.47 -43.58 8.50
C ARG A 44 -10.08 -44.20 8.29
N ARG A 45 -9.36 -43.86 7.22
CA ARG A 45 -7.89 -43.85 7.33
C ARG A 45 -7.49 -42.62 8.15
N LYS A 46 -7.19 -42.79 9.44
CA LYS A 46 -6.71 -41.75 10.37
C LYS A 46 -5.39 -41.15 9.85
N ARG A 47 -5.45 -40.24 8.87
CA ARG A 47 -4.32 -39.36 8.54
C ARG A 47 -4.05 -38.53 9.79
N LYS A 48 -2.92 -38.78 10.46
CA LYS A 48 -2.46 -37.99 11.61
C LYS A 48 -2.51 -36.51 11.21
N GLN A 49 -3.25 -35.72 11.99
CA GLN A 49 -3.36 -34.28 11.80
C GLN A 49 -1.95 -33.69 11.80
N LYS A 50 -1.52 -33.14 10.67
CA LYS A 50 -0.19 -32.57 10.56
C LYS A 50 -0.23 -31.16 11.13
N VAL A 51 0.15 -31.05 12.40
CA VAL A 51 0.38 -29.76 13.06
C VAL A 51 1.65 -29.14 12.48
N PHE A 52 1.54 -27.93 11.95
CA PHE A 52 2.68 -27.15 11.51
C PHE A 52 3.00 -26.09 12.54
N LEU A 53 4.29 -25.99 12.85
CA LEU A 53 4.83 -25.01 13.76
C LEU A 53 5.37 -23.84 12.94
N HIS A 54 4.78 -22.65 13.07
CA HIS A 54 5.15 -21.46 12.29
C HIS A 54 5.76 -20.38 13.19
N PRO A 55 6.97 -19.89 12.87
CA PRO A 55 7.63 -18.87 13.68
C PRO A 55 7.08 -17.47 13.41
N MET A 56 6.85 -16.69 14.46
CA MET A 56 6.49 -15.28 14.37
C MET A 56 7.20 -14.48 15.47
N LEU A 57 7.56 -13.24 15.14
CA LEU A 57 7.96 -12.23 16.11
C LEU A 57 6.69 -11.56 16.66
N LYS A 58 6.50 -11.61 17.98
CA LYS A 58 5.37 -10.91 18.61
C LYS A 58 5.61 -9.40 18.54
N ILE A 59 4.57 -8.66 18.20
CA ILE A 59 4.58 -7.19 18.22
C ILE A 59 5.03 -6.69 19.59
N LEU A 60 4.46 -7.25 20.67
CA LEU A 60 4.78 -6.86 22.05
C LEU A 60 6.27 -7.04 22.37
N ASP A 61 6.84 -8.20 22.03
CA ASP A 61 8.22 -8.55 22.35
C ASP A 61 9.21 -7.68 21.56
N VAL A 62 8.92 -7.41 20.28
CA VAL A 62 9.72 -6.51 19.44
C VAL A 62 9.62 -5.07 19.94
N ALA A 63 8.42 -4.57 20.24
CA ALA A 63 8.22 -3.21 20.74
C ALA A 63 8.91 -3.00 22.09
N LYS A 64 8.79 -3.96 23.03
CA LYS A 64 9.51 -3.92 24.30
C LYS A 64 11.01 -3.85 24.09
N TYR A 65 11.55 -4.66 23.18
CA TYR A 65 12.98 -4.63 22.84
C TYR A 65 13.43 -3.25 22.34
N LEU A 66 12.65 -2.63 21.45
CA LEU A 66 12.95 -1.30 20.93
C LEU A 66 12.91 -0.24 22.03
N LEU A 67 11.87 -0.26 22.87
CA LEU A 67 11.66 0.73 23.94
C LEU A 67 12.65 0.57 25.12
N ASP A 68 13.15 -0.64 25.37
CA ASP A 68 14.19 -0.91 26.38
C ASP A 68 15.59 -0.46 25.94
N SER A 69 15.74 0.10 24.74
CA SER A 69 17.01 0.54 24.16
C SER A 69 17.00 2.01 23.81
N GLU A 70 18.00 2.75 24.29
CA GLU A 70 18.19 4.17 23.94
C GLU A 70 18.34 4.37 22.44
N LYS A 71 19.17 3.55 21.79
CA LYS A 71 19.43 3.62 20.35
C LYS A 71 18.21 3.22 19.51
N TYR A 72 17.45 2.21 19.93
CA TYR A 72 16.39 1.64 19.10
C TYR A 72 15.00 2.21 19.37
N SER A 73 14.78 2.87 20.50
CA SER A 73 13.51 3.55 20.80
C SER A 73 13.20 4.66 19.81
N GLU A 74 14.21 5.33 19.24
CA GLU A 74 14.05 6.25 18.10
C GLU A 74 13.31 5.61 16.91
N LYS A 75 13.39 4.28 16.76
CA LYS A 75 12.74 3.59 15.65
C LYS A 75 11.21 3.58 15.77
N ILE A 76 10.67 3.76 16.97
CA ILE A 76 9.23 3.72 17.24
C ILE A 76 8.70 5.06 17.78
N LEU A 77 9.51 5.82 18.52
CA LEU A 77 9.17 7.12 19.14
C LEU A 77 9.68 8.34 18.37
N ASN A 78 10.41 8.15 17.25
CA ASN A 78 11.14 9.21 16.53
C ASN A 78 12.29 9.88 17.33
N HIS A 79 12.32 9.70 18.65
CA HIS A 79 13.32 10.18 19.59
C HIS A 79 13.82 9.07 20.51
N PRO A 80 15.04 9.20 21.08
CA PRO A 80 15.51 8.31 22.12
C PRO A 80 14.59 8.32 23.35
N ILE A 81 14.46 7.19 24.02
CA ILE A 81 13.59 7.03 25.21
C ILE A 81 13.96 7.98 26.36
N SER A 82 15.22 8.42 26.46
CA SER A 82 15.64 9.45 27.44
C SER A 82 15.07 10.84 27.14
N GLN A 83 14.71 11.15 25.90
CA GLN A 83 14.20 12.47 25.49
C GLN A 83 12.70 12.61 25.73
N VAL A 84 12.29 12.42 27.00
CA VAL A 84 10.88 12.38 27.45
C VAL A 84 10.05 13.52 26.88
N CYS A 85 10.50 14.76 27.04
CA CYS A 85 9.75 15.93 26.61
C CYS A 85 9.47 15.96 25.10
N LYS A 86 10.35 15.38 24.27
CA LYS A 86 10.18 15.39 22.81
C LYS A 86 9.17 14.36 22.35
N TRP A 87 9.34 13.09 22.74
CA TRP A 87 8.40 12.06 22.29
C TRP A 87 7.02 12.21 22.93
N THR A 88 6.90 12.73 24.16
CA THR A 88 5.58 13.05 24.75
C THR A 88 4.90 14.16 23.96
N HIS A 89 5.65 15.20 23.56
CA HIS A 89 5.15 16.27 22.72
C HIS A 89 4.67 15.77 21.35
N ASP A 90 5.49 15.00 20.64
CA ASP A 90 5.14 14.42 19.33
C ASP A 90 3.88 13.55 19.42
N LEU A 91 3.76 12.73 20.48
CA LEU A 91 2.58 11.88 20.69
C LEU A 91 1.34 12.71 21.02
N ALA A 92 1.46 13.71 21.91
CA ALA A 92 0.36 14.60 22.23
C ALA A 92 -0.11 15.39 20.99
N GLU A 93 0.82 15.91 20.19
CA GLU A 93 0.50 16.60 18.94
C GLU A 93 -0.18 15.66 17.94
N PHE A 94 0.33 14.43 17.79
CA PHE A 94 -0.28 13.43 16.92
C PHE A 94 -1.74 13.18 17.32
N TRP A 95 -2.01 12.89 18.59
CA TRP A 95 -3.37 12.56 19.04
C TRP A 95 -4.31 13.74 18.99
N LYS A 96 -3.82 14.97 19.26
CA LYS A 96 -4.58 16.19 19.04
C LYS A 96 -5.05 16.31 17.58
N LYS A 97 -4.16 16.10 16.61
CA LYS A 97 -4.52 16.12 15.18
C LYS A 97 -5.44 14.95 14.81
N TRP A 98 -5.19 13.76 15.36
CA TRP A 98 -6.01 12.58 15.09
C TRP A 98 -7.44 12.72 15.61
N GLU A 99 -7.65 13.39 16.75
CA GLU A 99 -8.98 13.66 17.30
C GLU A 99 -9.84 14.47 16.31
N CYS A 100 -9.24 15.39 15.55
CA CYS A 100 -9.93 16.09 14.46
C CYS A 100 -10.30 15.17 13.29
N VAL A 101 -9.52 14.12 13.04
CA VAL A 101 -9.71 13.18 11.91
C VAL A 101 -10.74 12.10 12.23
N ASP A 102 -10.70 11.56 13.44
CA ASP A 102 -11.60 10.51 13.92
C ASP A 102 -11.82 10.64 15.44
N PRO A 103 -12.69 11.56 15.88
CA PRO A 103 -12.97 11.77 17.30
C PRO A 103 -13.65 10.57 17.96
N THR A 104 -14.19 9.63 17.16
CA THR A 104 -14.89 8.44 17.64
C THR A 104 -13.96 7.26 17.90
N HIS A 105 -12.66 7.40 17.62
CA HIS A 105 -11.70 6.31 17.81
C HIS A 105 -11.63 5.90 19.30
N THR A 106 -11.65 4.59 19.57
CA THR A 106 -11.76 4.06 20.93
C THR A 106 -10.59 4.44 21.85
N VAL A 107 -9.45 4.84 21.28
CA VAL A 107 -8.27 5.29 22.04
C VAL A 107 -8.59 6.47 22.97
N PHE A 108 -9.46 7.39 22.56
CA PHE A 108 -9.81 8.55 23.39
C PHE A 108 -10.63 8.15 24.61
N LYS A 109 -11.39 7.05 24.50
CA LYS A 109 -12.13 6.46 25.60
C LYS A 109 -11.23 5.60 26.49
N ASP A 110 -10.43 4.73 25.89
CA ASP A 110 -9.69 3.70 26.62
C ASP A 110 -8.39 4.24 27.24
N HIS A 111 -7.77 5.25 26.60
CA HIS A 111 -6.45 5.81 26.95
C HIS A 111 -6.44 7.35 26.98
N GLY A 112 -7.59 8.02 27.12
CA GLY A 112 -7.68 9.48 27.06
C GLY A 112 -6.75 10.24 28.02
N ASN A 113 -6.40 9.63 29.16
CA ASN A 113 -5.51 10.23 30.18
C ASN A 113 -4.01 9.92 29.96
N GLU A 114 -3.66 9.13 28.94
CA GLU A 114 -2.28 8.63 28.69
C GLU A 114 -1.95 8.58 27.18
N LEU A 115 -2.57 9.47 26.40
CA LEU A 115 -2.34 9.58 24.95
C LEU A 115 -0.88 9.90 24.61
N ASP A 116 -0.18 10.62 25.49
CA ASP A 116 1.26 10.90 25.40
C ASP A 116 2.15 9.65 25.53
N HIS A 117 1.57 8.48 25.82
CA HIS A 117 2.23 7.17 25.84
C HIS A 117 1.62 6.18 24.81
N CYS A 118 0.65 6.62 24.00
CA CYS A 118 0.02 5.82 22.97
C CYS A 118 0.73 6.01 21.63
N ILE A 119 1.43 5.00 21.14
CA ILE A 119 2.19 5.09 19.90
C ILE A 119 1.32 4.72 18.70
N PRO A 120 1.07 5.64 17.75
CA PRO A 120 0.28 5.35 16.56
C PRO A 120 1.06 4.46 15.59
N CYS A 121 0.42 3.38 15.16
CA CYS A 121 1.03 2.33 14.38
C CYS A 121 0.14 1.95 13.19
N MET A 122 0.75 1.25 12.23
CA MET A 122 0.04 0.58 11.13
C MET A 122 0.43 -0.89 11.05
N LEU A 123 -0.53 -1.71 10.65
CA LEU A 123 -0.28 -3.07 10.20
C LEU A 123 0.00 -3.05 8.70
N HIS A 124 0.81 -3.98 8.23
CA HIS A 124 1.14 -4.13 6.83
C HIS A 124 1.22 -5.60 6.44
N GLY A 125 0.81 -5.92 5.23
CA GLY A 125 1.15 -7.19 4.61
C GLY A 125 1.11 -7.14 3.10
N ASP A 126 1.89 -8.03 2.49
CA ASP A 126 2.08 -8.11 1.05
C ASP A 126 2.70 -9.46 0.64
N GLU A 127 2.65 -9.80 -0.65
CA GLU A 127 3.27 -10.97 -1.25
C GLU A 127 4.51 -10.60 -2.08
N GLY A 128 5.67 -10.65 -1.44
CA GLY A 128 6.94 -10.48 -2.14
C GLY A 128 7.36 -11.71 -2.96
N THR A 129 8.49 -11.61 -3.66
CA THR A 129 9.03 -12.70 -4.49
C THR A 129 10.13 -13.49 -3.77
N GLY A 130 9.84 -14.74 -3.42
CA GLY A 130 10.72 -15.68 -2.74
C GLY A 130 11.54 -16.59 -3.67
N HIS A 131 12.01 -17.72 -3.12
CA HIS A 131 12.84 -18.69 -3.83
C HIS A 131 12.13 -19.25 -5.07
N ARG A 132 12.84 -19.38 -6.20
CA ARG A 132 12.28 -19.80 -7.52
C ARG A 132 11.10 -18.93 -7.99
N ARG A 133 11.14 -17.63 -7.70
CA ARG A 133 10.08 -16.66 -8.03
C ARG A 133 8.70 -17.04 -7.49
N LYS A 134 8.62 -17.88 -6.45
CA LYS A 134 7.35 -18.20 -5.79
C LYS A 134 6.99 -17.10 -4.79
N PRO A 135 5.70 -16.78 -4.62
CA PRO A 135 5.28 -15.78 -3.64
C PRO A 135 5.78 -16.10 -2.22
N VAL A 136 5.98 -15.06 -1.42
CA VAL A 136 6.22 -15.16 0.02
C VAL A 136 5.38 -14.09 0.70
N LEU A 137 4.39 -14.53 1.47
CA LEU A 137 3.56 -13.63 2.26
C LEU A 137 4.41 -13.08 3.40
N GLN A 138 4.37 -11.77 3.61
CA GLN A 138 5.04 -11.13 4.73
C GLN A 138 4.03 -10.28 5.48
N LEU A 139 4.11 -10.36 6.81
CA LEU A 139 3.36 -9.48 7.71
C LEU A 139 4.36 -8.62 8.47
N SER A 140 4.09 -7.34 8.57
CA SER A 140 4.92 -6.38 9.30
C SER A 140 4.06 -5.31 9.96
N TRP A 141 4.70 -4.48 10.78
CA TRP A 141 4.08 -3.32 11.39
C TRP A 141 5.09 -2.19 11.55
N GLY A 142 4.64 -0.97 11.80
CA GLY A 142 5.53 0.17 12.03
C GLY A 142 4.81 1.34 12.70
N SER A 143 5.59 2.24 13.29
CA SER A 143 5.10 3.52 13.83
C SER A 143 4.80 4.49 12.70
N LEU A 144 3.69 5.24 12.81
CA LEU A 144 3.33 6.28 11.84
C LEU A 144 4.18 7.54 12.00
N LEU A 145 4.75 7.80 13.19
CA LEU A 145 5.49 9.03 13.52
C LEU A 145 6.75 9.25 12.68
N ARG A 146 7.41 8.16 12.29
CA ARG A 146 8.77 8.23 11.79
C ARG A 146 8.77 8.65 10.32
N VAL A 147 9.48 9.70 9.90
CA VAL A 147 9.63 10.12 8.48
C VAL A 147 11.11 10.10 8.07
N GLY A 148 11.42 9.71 6.83
CA GLY A 148 12.74 10.01 6.20
C GLY A 148 13.90 9.02 6.40
N LYS A 149 13.68 7.82 6.98
CA LYS A 149 14.73 6.78 7.14
C LYS A 149 14.41 5.53 6.30
N ASN A 150 15.40 4.65 6.12
CA ASN A 150 15.27 3.44 5.29
C ASN A 150 14.15 2.49 5.77
N ALA A 151 13.78 1.52 4.94
CA ALA A 151 12.63 0.65 5.19
C ALA A 151 12.79 -0.27 6.42
N LEU A 152 13.99 -0.80 6.68
CA LEU A 152 14.29 -1.66 7.85
C LEU A 152 14.23 -0.90 9.17
N GLU A 153 14.30 0.41 9.10
CA GLU A 153 14.19 1.29 10.23
C GLU A 153 12.73 1.61 10.58
N ARG A 154 11.84 1.74 9.58
CA ARG A 154 10.42 2.08 9.81
C ARG A 154 9.55 0.86 10.07
N MET A 155 9.92 -0.30 9.54
CA MET A 155 9.09 -1.50 9.56
C MET A 155 9.72 -2.66 10.32
N PHE A 156 8.86 -3.38 11.04
CA PHE A 156 9.20 -4.51 11.88
C PHE A 156 8.52 -5.78 11.38
N LEU A 157 9.32 -6.81 11.07
CA LEU A 157 8.80 -8.08 10.58
C LEU A 157 8.01 -8.78 11.69
N ILE A 158 6.82 -9.27 11.37
CA ILE A 158 6.06 -10.20 12.22
C ILE A 158 6.37 -11.61 11.77
N THR A 159 6.20 -11.90 10.47
CA THR A 159 6.50 -13.22 9.93
C THR A 159 6.67 -13.21 8.41
N SER A 160 7.29 -14.27 7.90
CA SER A 160 7.44 -14.58 6.48
C SER A 160 6.92 -16.00 6.24
N CYS A 161 5.96 -16.15 5.33
CA CYS A 161 5.26 -17.40 5.06
C CYS A 161 5.42 -17.78 3.59
N ALA A 162 6.07 -18.92 3.33
CA ALA A 162 6.32 -19.38 1.98
C ALA A 162 5.02 -19.82 1.28
N HIS A 163 4.86 -19.51 -0.01
CA HIS A 163 3.67 -19.84 -0.82
C HIS A 163 3.14 -21.26 -0.61
N LYS A 164 4.02 -22.27 -0.59
CA LYS A 164 3.63 -23.69 -0.42
C LYS A 164 2.86 -23.99 0.88
N MET A 165 2.95 -23.12 1.88
CA MET A 165 2.28 -23.31 3.17
C MET A 165 0.80 -22.94 3.09
N TYR A 166 0.46 -21.89 2.34
CA TYR A 166 -0.90 -21.35 2.29
C TYR A 166 -1.61 -21.55 0.95
N SER A 167 -0.88 -21.73 -0.16
CA SER A 167 -1.47 -21.72 -1.51
C SER A 167 -2.51 -22.81 -1.76
N LYS A 168 -2.29 -24.02 -1.20
CA LYS A 168 -3.24 -25.13 -1.30
C LYS A 168 -4.57 -24.91 -0.59
N PHE A 169 -4.67 -23.85 0.21
CA PHE A 169 -5.88 -23.47 0.93
C PHE A 169 -6.56 -22.25 0.31
N ASN A 170 -6.09 -21.76 -0.83
CA ASN A 170 -6.72 -20.66 -1.53
C ASN A 170 -8.02 -21.14 -2.18
N LYS A 171 -9.17 -20.67 -1.68
CA LYS A 171 -10.51 -20.95 -2.21
C LYS A 171 -11.25 -19.67 -2.64
N GLY A 172 -10.49 -18.61 -2.91
CA GLY A 172 -11.01 -17.25 -3.04
C GLY A 172 -10.97 -16.52 -1.69
N SER A 173 -10.94 -15.18 -1.74
CA SER A 173 -10.74 -14.37 -0.54
C SER A 173 -11.87 -14.51 0.48
N GLU A 174 -13.13 -14.59 0.03
CA GLU A 174 -14.33 -14.70 0.88
C GLU A 174 -14.33 -15.98 1.73
N ALA A 175 -13.95 -17.10 1.12
CA ALA A 175 -13.82 -18.38 1.80
C ALA A 175 -12.71 -18.41 2.86
N GLY A 176 -11.83 -17.39 2.85
CA GLY A 176 -10.68 -17.28 3.70
C GLY A 176 -9.56 -18.26 3.33
N ASN A 177 -8.47 -18.18 4.08
CA ASN A 177 -7.35 -19.09 3.97
C ASN A 177 -6.87 -19.42 5.38
N VAL A 178 -7.14 -20.63 5.85
CA VAL A 178 -6.89 -21.04 7.24
C VAL A 178 -5.47 -20.72 7.75
N VAL A 179 -4.46 -20.76 6.87
CA VAL A 179 -3.08 -20.42 7.24
C VAL A 179 -2.94 -18.91 7.40
N ILE A 180 -3.37 -18.13 6.40
CA ILE A 180 -3.30 -16.66 6.45
C ILE A 180 -4.15 -16.13 7.61
N ASP A 181 -5.38 -16.62 7.76
CA ASP A 181 -6.29 -16.26 8.83
C ASP A 181 -5.68 -16.53 10.21
N LYS A 182 -5.02 -17.68 10.38
CA LYS A 182 -4.35 -18.01 11.64
C LYS A 182 -3.19 -17.05 11.93
N LEU A 183 -2.37 -16.72 10.94
CA LEU A 183 -1.28 -15.74 11.10
C LEU A 183 -1.82 -14.35 11.45
N LEU A 184 -2.87 -13.90 10.79
CA LEU A 184 -3.52 -12.61 11.06
C LEU A 184 -4.20 -12.59 12.43
N MET A 185 -4.86 -13.67 12.86
CA MET A 185 -5.44 -13.76 14.21
C MET A 185 -4.37 -13.69 15.30
N GLU A 186 -3.22 -14.36 15.14
CA GLU A 186 -2.13 -14.26 16.12
C GLU A 186 -1.47 -12.87 16.09
N CYS A 187 -1.40 -12.22 14.93
CA CYS A 187 -1.03 -10.80 14.81
C CYS A 187 -2.01 -9.90 15.59
N ALA A 188 -3.32 -10.06 15.36
CA ALA A 188 -4.37 -9.28 16.00
C ALA A 188 -4.37 -9.45 17.53
N LYS A 189 -4.16 -10.67 18.03
CA LYS A 189 -4.00 -10.93 19.48
C LYS A 189 -2.79 -10.20 20.05
N SER A 190 -1.66 -10.23 19.35
CA SER A 190 -0.46 -9.53 19.81
C SER A 190 -0.65 -8.01 19.79
N ALA A 191 -1.35 -7.47 18.81
CA ALA A 191 -1.70 -6.05 18.73
C ALA A 191 -2.66 -5.65 19.86
N LEU A 192 -3.73 -6.43 20.08
CA LEU A 192 -4.68 -6.20 21.18
C LEU A 192 -4.02 -6.26 22.55
N MET A 193 -3.06 -7.16 22.78
CA MET A 193 -2.29 -7.19 24.02
C MET A 193 -1.46 -5.92 24.21
N ALA A 194 -0.80 -5.43 23.16
CA ALA A 194 -0.02 -4.20 23.22
C ALA A 194 -0.90 -2.96 23.45
N TYR A 195 -2.14 -2.97 22.97
CA TYR A 195 -3.14 -1.92 23.23
C TYR A 195 -3.73 -2.01 24.64
N THR A 196 -4.25 -3.16 25.08
CA THR A 196 -4.97 -3.26 26.36
C THR A 196 -4.07 -3.36 27.58
N LYS A 197 -2.97 -4.11 27.50
CA LYS A 197 -2.08 -4.36 28.64
C LYS A 197 -0.92 -3.38 28.68
N GLY A 198 -0.58 -2.77 27.55
CA GLY A 198 0.61 -1.94 27.38
C GLY A 198 1.92 -2.74 27.42
N ILE A 199 3.01 -2.01 27.24
CA ILE A 199 4.39 -2.47 27.21
C ILE A 199 5.13 -1.72 28.30
N GLU A 200 5.44 -2.42 29.39
CA GLU A 200 6.27 -1.87 30.46
C GLU A 200 7.75 -1.96 30.07
N THR A 201 8.46 -0.83 30.11
CA THR A 201 9.90 -0.74 29.86
C THR A 201 10.70 -1.06 31.12
N ARG A 202 12.01 -1.25 30.99
CA ARG A 202 12.93 -1.40 32.15
C ARG A 202 12.94 -0.20 33.09
N SER A 203 12.59 0.99 32.59
CA SER A 203 12.49 2.20 33.41
C SER A 203 11.15 2.32 34.14
N GLY A 204 10.26 1.33 34.02
CA GLY A 204 8.92 1.34 34.63
C GLY A 204 7.90 2.19 33.88
N ARG A 205 8.26 2.74 32.69
CA ARG A 205 7.30 3.46 31.84
C ARG A 205 6.44 2.47 31.08
N LYS A 206 5.19 2.82 30.84
CA LYS A 206 4.23 1.98 30.13
C LYS A 206 3.81 2.66 28.84
N PHE A 207 3.93 1.96 27.71
CA PHE A 207 3.50 2.44 26.40
C PHE A 207 2.38 1.56 25.84
N PHE A 208 1.55 2.12 24.97
CA PHE A 208 0.50 1.38 24.28
C PHE A 208 0.70 1.49 22.78
N LEU A 209 0.38 0.44 22.02
CA LEU A 209 0.43 0.51 20.56
C LEU A 209 -0.99 0.59 20.02
N VAL A 210 -1.26 1.63 19.23
CA VAL A 210 -2.58 1.90 18.67
C VAL A 210 -2.51 1.77 17.16
N PHE A 211 -3.10 0.72 16.61
CA PHE A 211 -3.07 0.45 15.18
C PHE A 211 -4.23 1.18 14.48
N LEU A 212 -3.91 2.06 13.53
CA LEU A 212 -4.89 2.97 12.90
C LEU A 212 -5.29 2.57 11.46
N GLY A 213 -4.70 1.48 10.97
CA GLY A 213 -5.03 0.92 9.66
C GLY A 213 -4.16 -0.26 9.24
N LEU A 214 -4.63 -0.93 8.20
CA LEU A 214 -3.95 -1.97 7.43
C LEU A 214 -3.52 -1.40 6.08
N ALA A 215 -2.22 -1.20 5.92
CA ALA A 215 -1.58 -0.92 4.64
C ALA A 215 -1.25 -2.22 3.89
N GLY A 216 -1.06 -2.13 2.58
CA GLY A 216 -0.68 -3.24 1.72
C GLY A 216 -1.33 -3.14 0.34
N ASP A 217 -1.00 -4.07 -0.54
CA ASP A 217 -1.66 -4.16 -1.83
C ASP A 217 -3.13 -4.61 -1.65
N HIS A 218 -3.98 -4.20 -2.60
CA HIS A 218 -5.40 -4.53 -2.51
C HIS A 218 -5.67 -6.05 -2.52
N PRO A 219 -4.98 -6.90 -3.32
CA PRO A 219 -5.08 -8.36 -3.21
C PRO A 219 -4.87 -8.90 -1.79
N PHE A 220 -3.84 -8.46 -1.07
CA PHE A 220 -3.61 -8.87 0.31
C PHE A 220 -4.73 -8.38 1.23
N GLN A 221 -5.15 -7.12 1.13
CA GLN A 221 -6.22 -6.56 1.97
C GLN A 221 -7.53 -7.33 1.81
N THR A 222 -7.89 -7.70 0.58
CA THR A 222 -9.06 -8.55 0.31
C THR A 222 -8.93 -9.92 0.97
N LYS A 223 -7.75 -10.55 0.94
CA LYS A 223 -7.51 -11.83 1.67
C LYS A 223 -7.60 -11.63 3.18
N ALA A 224 -7.02 -10.55 3.70
CA ALA A 224 -6.92 -10.28 5.13
C ALA A 224 -8.28 -10.03 5.81
N TYR A 225 -9.23 -9.47 5.06
CA TYR A 225 -10.59 -9.19 5.53
C TYR A 225 -11.64 -10.18 5.02
N ARG A 226 -11.24 -11.21 4.27
CA ARG A 226 -12.16 -12.11 3.56
C ARG A 226 -13.20 -11.34 2.74
N ALA A 227 -12.72 -10.32 2.04
CA ALA A 227 -13.62 -9.32 1.50
C ALA A 227 -14.46 -9.86 0.33
N THR A 228 -15.78 -9.63 0.38
CA THR A 228 -16.75 -9.88 -0.69
C THR A 228 -16.62 -8.88 -1.83
N ARG A 229 -16.03 -7.71 -1.56
CA ARG A 229 -15.80 -6.65 -2.55
C ARG A 229 -14.30 -6.45 -2.84
N GLY A 230 -13.96 -6.10 -4.07
CA GLY A 230 -12.59 -5.75 -4.45
C GLY A 230 -12.38 -5.55 -5.96
N HIS A 231 -11.23 -4.96 -6.34
CA HIS A 231 -10.96 -4.51 -7.71
C HIS A 231 -11.02 -5.55 -8.86
N LEU A 232 -11.09 -6.85 -8.55
CA LEU A 232 -11.26 -7.93 -9.54
C LEU A 232 -12.66 -8.56 -9.50
N LYS A 233 -13.61 -7.92 -8.82
CA LYS A 233 -14.97 -8.41 -8.60
C LYS A 233 -15.98 -7.45 -9.20
N VAL A 234 -17.22 -7.92 -9.31
CA VAL A 234 -18.39 -7.11 -9.68
C VAL A 234 -18.59 -5.99 -8.67
N ASP A 235 -18.58 -6.31 -7.38
CA ASP A 235 -18.55 -5.31 -6.32
C ASP A 235 -17.12 -4.85 -6.11
N VAL A 236 -16.81 -3.65 -6.56
CA VAL A 236 -15.44 -3.20 -6.80
C VAL A 236 -14.80 -2.64 -5.53
N CYS A 237 -15.58 -1.90 -4.72
CA CYS A 237 -15.02 -1.10 -3.64
C CYS A 237 -15.24 -1.70 -2.25
N PRO A 238 -14.18 -1.81 -1.40
CA PRO A 238 -14.36 -2.25 -0.02
C PRO A 238 -15.03 -1.20 0.87
N HIS A 239 -15.05 0.07 0.48
CA HIS A 239 -15.56 1.18 1.30
C HIS A 239 -16.99 1.61 0.95
N CYS A 240 -17.50 1.31 -0.25
CA CYS A 240 -18.85 1.70 -0.68
C CYS A 240 -19.51 0.57 -1.50
N HIS A 241 -20.69 0.81 -2.08
CA HIS A 241 -21.42 -0.18 -2.91
C HIS A 241 -21.08 -0.09 -4.40
N ALA A 242 -20.03 0.65 -4.77
CA ALA A 242 -19.62 0.77 -6.17
C ALA A 242 -19.35 -0.59 -6.82
N ASN A 243 -19.94 -0.78 -7.99
CA ASN A 243 -19.92 -2.01 -8.77
C ASN A 243 -19.91 -1.72 -10.27
N THR A 244 -19.90 -2.76 -11.10
CA THR A 244 -19.84 -2.64 -12.58
C THR A 244 -21.21 -2.47 -13.25
N TYR A 245 -22.29 -2.22 -12.50
CA TYR A 245 -23.66 -2.19 -13.02
C TYR A 245 -24.53 -1.08 -12.39
N SER A 246 -25.12 -1.32 -11.21
CA SER A 246 -26.15 -0.47 -10.61
C SER A 246 -25.62 0.75 -9.87
N VAL A 247 -24.38 0.69 -9.40
CA VAL A 247 -23.70 1.79 -8.71
C VAL A 247 -22.34 1.96 -9.39
N PRO A 248 -22.29 2.59 -10.58
CA PRO A 248 -21.08 2.60 -11.40
C PRO A 248 -19.88 3.17 -10.65
N PHE A 249 -18.77 2.43 -10.61
CA PHE A 249 -17.54 2.91 -9.98
C PHE A 249 -16.84 3.97 -10.83
N GLU A 250 -17.13 3.99 -12.12
CA GLU A 250 -16.55 4.90 -13.11
C GLU A 250 -17.11 6.33 -13.00
N ASP A 251 -18.27 6.50 -12.35
CA ASP A 251 -18.90 7.79 -12.18
C ASP A 251 -18.16 8.62 -11.12
N MET A 252 -17.43 9.65 -11.57
CA MET A 252 -16.71 10.59 -10.72
C MET A 252 -17.45 11.92 -10.53
N SER A 253 -18.64 12.08 -11.12
CA SER A 253 -19.46 13.30 -11.01
C SER A 253 -19.84 13.60 -9.57
N LYS A 254 -20.27 14.82 -9.22
CA LYS A 254 -20.65 15.14 -7.83
C LYS A 254 -21.85 14.32 -7.35
N GLU A 255 -22.67 13.86 -8.29
CA GLU A 255 -23.92 13.14 -8.10
C GLU A 255 -23.72 11.61 -8.06
N ALA A 256 -22.48 11.11 -8.15
CA ALA A 256 -22.26 9.67 -8.26
C ALA A 256 -22.86 8.89 -7.08
N LEU A 257 -23.64 7.86 -7.42
CA LEU A 257 -24.45 7.09 -6.48
C LEU A 257 -23.62 6.47 -5.35
N TRP A 258 -22.38 6.07 -5.62
CA TRP A 258 -21.54 5.40 -4.64
C TRP A 258 -21.19 6.28 -3.43
N ARG A 259 -21.17 7.62 -3.57
CA ARG A 259 -20.85 8.55 -2.47
C ARG A 259 -21.81 8.40 -1.29
N GLN A 260 -23.08 8.19 -1.58
CA GLN A 260 -24.09 7.99 -0.55
C GLN A 260 -23.96 6.63 0.15
N THR A 261 -23.24 5.68 -0.45
CA THR A 261 -23.09 4.30 0.06
C THR A 261 -21.80 4.07 0.85
N VAL A 262 -20.98 5.11 1.01
CA VAL A 262 -19.71 5.06 1.74
C VAL A 262 -19.95 4.62 3.19
N PHE A 263 -19.24 3.56 3.59
CA PHE A 263 -19.32 2.90 4.91
C PHE A 263 -20.71 2.43 5.38
N GLN A 264 -21.72 2.38 4.50
CA GLN A 264 -23.05 1.86 4.86
C GLN A 264 -23.05 0.35 5.14
N SER A 265 -22.04 -0.39 4.67
CA SER A 265 -21.87 -1.81 4.98
C SER A 265 -20.40 -2.21 5.01
N VAL A 266 -20.12 -3.29 5.75
CA VAL A 266 -18.80 -3.92 5.77
C VAL A 266 -18.55 -4.75 4.50
N PRO A 267 -17.29 -4.84 4.01
CA PRO A 267 -16.96 -5.59 2.80
C PRO A 267 -16.78 -7.08 3.05
N TRP A 268 -17.34 -7.66 4.12
CA TRP A 268 -17.27 -9.07 4.45
C TRP A 268 -18.63 -9.56 4.95
N GLU A 269 -18.81 -10.87 5.05
CA GLU A 269 -20.05 -11.44 5.58
C GLU A 269 -20.28 -11.00 7.03
N ARG A 270 -21.45 -10.40 7.33
CA ARG A 270 -21.76 -9.83 8.66
C ARG A 270 -21.63 -10.84 9.81
N ASN A 271 -21.86 -12.11 9.53
CA ASN A 271 -21.81 -13.19 10.52
C ASN A 271 -20.40 -13.79 10.70
N ILE A 272 -19.41 -13.29 9.95
CA ILE A 272 -18.03 -13.78 9.97
C ILE A 272 -17.10 -12.62 10.30
N ALA A 273 -16.58 -12.61 11.52
CA ALA A 273 -15.58 -11.64 11.92
C ALA A 273 -14.28 -11.83 11.10
N PRO A 274 -13.70 -10.78 10.52
CA PRO A 274 -12.42 -10.89 9.82
C PRO A 274 -11.30 -11.25 10.81
N PRO A 275 -10.20 -11.91 10.36
CA PRO A 275 -9.08 -12.28 11.22
C PRO A 275 -8.48 -11.16 12.07
N LEU A 276 -8.58 -9.90 11.62
CA LEU A 276 -8.09 -8.72 12.32
C LEU A 276 -9.11 -8.04 13.24
N ALA A 277 -10.33 -8.57 13.36
CA ALA A 277 -11.44 -7.99 14.14
C ALA A 277 -11.10 -7.65 15.61
N LEU A 278 -10.11 -8.33 16.20
CA LEU A 278 -9.66 -8.08 17.57
C LEU A 278 -8.85 -6.79 17.74
N VAL A 279 -8.35 -6.21 16.65
CA VAL A 279 -7.63 -4.94 16.71
C VAL A 279 -8.65 -3.80 16.88
N PRO A 280 -8.51 -2.91 17.87
CA PRO A 280 -9.41 -1.77 18.03
C PRO A 280 -9.54 -0.97 16.72
N GLY A 281 -10.78 -0.65 16.33
CA GLY A 281 -11.09 0.03 15.06
C GLY A 281 -11.13 -0.87 13.81
N ALA A 282 -10.58 -2.09 13.84
CA ALA A 282 -10.48 -2.96 12.66
C ALA A 282 -11.81 -3.59 12.21
N MET A 283 -12.89 -3.43 12.98
CA MET A 283 -14.24 -3.80 12.53
C MET A 283 -14.86 -2.78 11.58
N HIS A 284 -14.28 -1.58 11.47
CA HIS A 284 -14.75 -0.55 10.53
C HIS A 284 -13.98 -0.63 9.20
N PRO A 285 -14.63 -0.53 8.03
CA PRO A 285 -13.95 -0.67 6.73
C PRO A 285 -12.85 0.37 6.48
N LYS A 286 -12.95 1.57 7.09
CA LYS A 286 -11.91 2.62 7.09
C LYS A 286 -10.55 2.14 7.62
N PHE A 287 -10.50 1.03 8.36
CA PHE A 287 -9.23 0.41 8.75
C PHE A 287 -8.44 -0.14 7.56
N ILE A 288 -9.10 -0.49 6.45
CA ILE A 288 -8.45 -0.84 5.19
C ILE A 288 -8.00 0.46 4.52
N ARG A 289 -6.69 0.70 4.44
CA ARG A 289 -6.13 1.95 3.91
C ARG A 289 -5.66 1.75 2.48
N TRP A 290 -6.12 2.59 1.56
CA TRP A 290 -5.63 2.51 0.19
C TRP A 290 -4.18 2.95 0.11
N ASP A 291 -3.43 2.28 -0.74
CA ASP A 291 -2.07 2.64 -1.02
C ASP A 291 -1.97 3.64 -2.19
N LEU A 292 -1.55 4.86 -1.88
CA LEU A 292 -1.29 5.93 -2.85
C LEU A 292 -0.48 5.46 -4.05
N MET A 293 0.58 4.68 -3.84
CA MET A 293 1.45 4.25 -4.92
C MET A 293 0.73 3.28 -5.86
N HIS A 294 0.08 2.23 -5.33
CA HIS A 294 -0.71 1.30 -6.13
C HIS A 294 -1.94 1.94 -6.79
N MET A 295 -2.51 3.01 -6.23
CA MET A 295 -3.68 3.69 -6.79
C MET A 295 -3.33 4.61 -7.95
N LEU A 296 -2.25 5.40 -7.82
CA LEU A 296 -1.87 6.40 -8.80
C LEU A 296 -0.73 5.90 -9.71
N PRO A 297 0.57 5.99 -9.34
CA PRO A 297 1.67 5.72 -10.28
C PRO A 297 1.87 4.23 -10.63
N HIS A 298 1.34 3.29 -9.84
CA HIS A 298 1.19 1.87 -10.20
C HIS A 298 -0.25 1.50 -10.64
N GLY A 299 -1.08 2.52 -10.82
CA GLY A 299 -2.51 2.39 -11.03
C GLY A 299 -3.02 3.24 -12.17
N CYS A 300 -3.98 4.10 -11.86
CA CYS A 300 -4.69 4.86 -12.88
C CYS A 300 -3.82 5.94 -13.54
N ALA A 301 -2.88 6.58 -12.84
CA ALA A 301 -1.99 7.59 -13.44
C ALA A 301 -1.07 7.01 -14.51
N ARG A 302 -0.64 5.75 -14.32
CA ARG A 302 0.15 5.01 -15.29
C ARG A 302 -0.63 4.69 -16.57
N ASN A 303 -1.89 4.30 -16.40
CA ASN A 303 -2.78 4.07 -17.53
C ASN A 303 -3.04 5.39 -18.26
N PHE A 304 -3.30 6.48 -17.53
CA PHE A 304 -3.45 7.81 -18.09
C PHE A 304 -2.24 8.25 -18.92
N ALA A 305 -1.03 8.11 -18.40
CA ALA A 305 0.20 8.44 -19.12
C ALA A 305 0.38 7.58 -20.39
N ALA A 306 0.08 6.28 -20.32
CA ALA A 306 0.12 5.40 -21.50
C ALA A 306 -0.88 5.84 -22.56
N SER A 307 -2.12 6.18 -22.15
CA SER A 307 -3.16 6.70 -23.04
C SER A 307 -2.73 7.97 -23.75
N ILE A 308 -2.04 8.88 -23.05
CA ILE A 308 -1.55 10.14 -23.62
C ILE A 308 -0.48 9.87 -24.68
N ILE A 309 0.50 9.01 -24.41
CA ILE A 309 1.53 8.65 -25.38
C ILE A 309 0.88 8.07 -26.65
N CYS A 310 -0.04 7.12 -26.49
CA CYS A 310 -0.76 6.51 -27.61
C CYS A 310 -1.69 7.50 -28.34
N MET A 311 -2.31 8.43 -27.62
CA MET A 311 -3.12 9.51 -28.19
C MET A 311 -2.28 10.42 -29.10
N MET A 312 -1.12 10.83 -28.61
CA MET A 312 -0.20 11.72 -29.32
C MET A 312 0.47 11.02 -30.51
N ALA A 313 0.85 9.74 -30.36
CA ALA A 313 1.40 8.93 -31.45
C ALA A 313 0.32 8.48 -32.47
N GLY A 314 -0.93 8.34 -32.05
CA GLY A 314 -2.01 7.82 -32.89
C GLY A 314 -2.82 8.94 -33.54
N PRO A 315 -4.03 9.22 -33.01
CA PRO A 315 -4.99 10.11 -33.65
C PRO A 315 -4.55 11.58 -33.73
N LEU A 316 -3.62 12.04 -32.90
CA LEU A 316 -3.11 13.41 -32.98
C LEU A 316 -1.89 13.58 -33.89
N ASP A 317 -1.23 12.47 -34.25
CA ASP A 317 -0.06 12.46 -35.15
C ASP A 317 1.04 13.47 -34.77
N ILE A 318 1.33 13.61 -33.47
CA ILE A 318 2.32 14.58 -32.95
C ILE A 318 3.75 14.06 -33.16
N PHE A 319 3.97 12.76 -32.93
CA PHE A 319 5.28 12.15 -33.10
C PHE A 319 5.44 11.65 -34.54
N VAL A 320 6.02 12.49 -35.41
CA VAL A 320 6.23 12.18 -36.81
C VAL A 320 7.70 11.77 -37.03
N PRO A 321 7.97 10.52 -37.47
CA PRO A 321 9.34 10.09 -37.72
C PRO A 321 9.96 10.85 -38.90
N ASN A 322 11.26 11.15 -38.83
CA ASN A 322 11.99 11.79 -39.93
C ASN A 322 12.02 10.89 -41.18
N ILE A 323 11.29 11.27 -42.23
CA ILE A 323 11.08 10.49 -43.48
C ILE A 323 12.34 10.46 -44.38
N GLY A 324 13.48 10.96 -43.91
CA GLY A 324 14.68 11.28 -44.71
C GLY A 324 15.36 10.09 -45.41
N ASP A 325 15.02 8.84 -45.08
CA ASP A 325 15.66 7.64 -45.62
C ASP A 325 14.80 6.87 -46.64
N GLY A 326 13.60 7.37 -46.99
CA GLY A 326 12.74 6.79 -48.03
C GLY A 326 12.28 5.36 -47.77
N ARG A 327 12.52 4.81 -46.56
CA ARG A 327 12.24 3.43 -46.19
C ARG A 327 11.34 3.29 -44.96
N MET A 328 11.19 4.32 -44.14
CA MET A 328 10.31 4.26 -42.97
C MET A 328 8.85 4.51 -43.35
N ARG A 329 8.00 3.49 -43.20
CA ARG A 329 6.54 3.65 -43.24
C ARG A 329 6.11 4.46 -42.02
N ASN A 330 5.12 5.33 -42.18
CA ASN A 330 4.47 6.04 -41.07
C ASN A 330 3.63 5.04 -40.24
N SER A 331 4.29 4.17 -39.49
CA SER A 331 3.67 3.13 -38.67
C SER A 331 3.58 3.55 -37.21
N LYS A 332 2.69 2.89 -36.46
CA LYS A 332 2.50 3.11 -35.03
C LYS A 332 3.82 2.95 -34.26
N GLU A 333 4.60 1.95 -34.62
CA GLU A 333 5.88 1.61 -34.01
C GLU A 333 6.88 2.76 -34.16
N ASN A 334 7.07 3.27 -35.39
CA ASN A 334 8.01 4.36 -35.64
C ASN A 334 7.64 5.65 -34.89
N ARG A 335 6.34 5.92 -34.70
CA ARG A 335 5.88 7.07 -33.90
C ARG A 335 6.12 6.88 -32.41
N LEU A 336 6.01 5.65 -31.90
CA LEU A 336 6.35 5.34 -30.51
C LEU A 336 7.86 5.39 -30.27
N ASP A 337 8.67 4.96 -31.24
CA ASP A 337 10.12 5.11 -31.21
C ASP A 337 10.52 6.59 -31.15
N GLU A 338 9.89 7.45 -31.96
CA GLU A 338 10.11 8.90 -31.92
C GLU A 338 9.71 9.49 -30.55
N ALA A 339 8.54 9.09 -30.01
CA ALA A 339 8.12 9.49 -28.68
C ALA A 339 9.14 9.09 -27.59
N TYR A 340 9.70 7.89 -27.70
CA TYR A 340 10.71 7.41 -26.76
C TYR A 340 12.05 8.14 -26.92
N SER A 341 12.45 8.48 -28.16
CA SER A 341 13.63 9.31 -28.44
C SER A 341 13.54 10.68 -27.76
N HIS A 342 12.37 11.32 -27.82
CA HIS A 342 12.10 12.56 -27.08
C HIS A 342 12.21 12.36 -25.57
N PHE A 343 11.64 11.28 -25.03
CA PHE A 343 11.72 10.98 -23.60
C PHE A 343 13.16 10.73 -23.15
N GLN A 344 13.95 9.98 -23.91
CA GLN A 344 15.36 9.72 -23.61
C GLN A 344 16.18 11.01 -23.65
N SER A 345 15.97 11.86 -24.67
CA SER A 345 16.62 13.17 -24.75
C SER A 345 16.31 14.04 -23.52
N TRP A 346 15.05 14.02 -23.07
CA TRP A 346 14.64 14.72 -21.84
C TRP A 346 15.32 14.14 -20.59
N LEU A 347 15.39 12.81 -20.45
CA LEU A 347 16.09 12.15 -19.34
C LEU A 347 17.56 12.56 -19.28
N ASP A 348 18.24 12.60 -20.43
CA ASP A 348 19.64 13.02 -20.54
C ASP A 348 19.81 14.48 -20.11
N CYS A 349 18.93 15.38 -20.56
CA CYS A 349 18.92 16.78 -20.14
C CYS A 349 18.70 16.96 -18.63
N LYS A 350 17.82 16.15 -18.02
CA LYS A 350 17.53 16.21 -16.57
C LYS A 350 18.49 15.36 -15.73
N GLN A 351 19.45 14.66 -16.36
CA GLN A 351 20.36 13.70 -15.72
C GLN A 351 19.62 12.64 -14.90
N GLN A 352 18.48 12.16 -15.43
CA GLN A 352 17.66 11.13 -14.80
C GLN A 352 17.81 9.79 -15.54
N HIS A 353 17.39 8.70 -14.91
CA HIS A 353 17.36 7.38 -15.54
C HIS A 353 16.13 6.59 -15.11
N VAL A 354 15.55 5.86 -16.06
CA VAL A 354 14.48 4.90 -15.82
C VAL A 354 15.03 3.53 -15.46
N ARG A 355 14.41 2.86 -14.50
CA ARG A 355 14.86 1.53 -14.06
C ARG A 355 14.39 0.44 -15.00
N ASP A 356 13.10 0.40 -15.30
CA ASP A 356 12.45 -0.74 -15.93
C ASP A 356 11.91 -0.43 -17.34
N MET A 357 11.38 0.76 -17.61
CA MET A 357 10.91 1.13 -18.96
C MET A 357 12.10 1.43 -19.87
N LYS A 358 12.32 0.63 -20.94
CA LYS A 358 13.49 0.76 -21.84
C LYS A 358 13.18 1.25 -23.25
N GLU A 359 11.92 1.32 -23.60
CA GLU A 359 11.42 1.73 -24.92
C GLU A 359 9.91 2.01 -24.80
N PHE A 360 9.28 2.62 -25.81
CA PHE A 360 7.83 2.62 -25.97
C PHE A 360 7.46 1.71 -27.13
N THR A 361 6.75 0.62 -26.86
CA THR A 361 6.34 -0.34 -27.87
C THR A 361 4.85 -0.65 -27.76
N VAL A 362 4.27 -1.16 -28.83
CA VAL A 362 2.87 -1.60 -28.84
C VAL A 362 2.60 -2.67 -27.77
N ASP A 363 3.58 -3.53 -27.49
CA ASP A 363 3.46 -4.57 -26.47
C ASP A 363 3.55 -4.00 -25.05
N ASN A 364 4.51 -3.12 -24.78
CA ASN A 364 4.72 -2.61 -23.42
C ASN A 364 3.69 -1.55 -22.99
N LEU A 365 3.04 -0.89 -23.95
CA LEU A 365 1.90 0.01 -23.76
C LEU A 365 0.54 -0.72 -23.93
N GLY A 366 0.53 -2.01 -24.28
CA GLY A 366 -0.70 -2.78 -24.46
C GLY A 366 -1.62 -2.28 -25.58
N TRP A 367 -1.08 -1.62 -26.61
CA TRP A 367 -1.84 -0.91 -27.65
C TRP A 367 -1.66 -1.51 -29.05
N LYS A 368 -1.98 -2.79 -29.19
CA LYS A 368 -1.81 -3.54 -30.45
C LYS A 368 -2.79 -3.03 -31.51
N LEU A 369 -4.06 -2.93 -31.14
CA LEU A 369 -5.15 -2.43 -31.97
C LEU A 369 -5.62 -1.06 -31.48
N ASN A 370 -6.24 -0.28 -32.36
CA ASN A 370 -6.79 1.04 -31.99
C ASN A 370 -7.99 0.94 -31.02
N ARG A 371 -8.54 -0.27 -30.88
CA ARG A 371 -9.60 -0.64 -29.92
C ARG A 371 -9.08 -1.24 -28.61
N ASP A 372 -7.76 -1.34 -28.45
CA ASP A 372 -7.17 -1.76 -27.18
C ASP A 372 -7.03 -0.55 -26.27
N TYR A 373 -7.11 -0.79 -24.96
CA TYR A 373 -6.86 0.24 -23.96
C TYR A 373 -5.37 0.26 -23.59
N PRO A 374 -4.66 1.36 -23.86
CA PRO A 374 -3.30 1.55 -23.38
C PRO A 374 -3.15 1.29 -21.89
N GLU A 375 -2.17 0.46 -21.54
CA GLU A 375 -1.73 0.18 -20.18
C GLU A 375 -0.23 -0.09 -20.23
N MET A 376 0.56 0.77 -19.61
CA MET A 376 2.00 0.54 -19.54
C MET A 376 2.38 -0.33 -18.35
N THR A 377 3.35 -1.23 -18.55
CA THR A 377 3.94 -2.01 -17.44
C THR A 377 5.25 -1.38 -16.99
N CYS A 378 5.18 -0.40 -16.09
CA CYS A 378 6.36 0.24 -15.49
C CYS A 378 6.27 0.31 -13.95
N LYS A 379 7.38 0.72 -13.33
CA LYS A 379 7.45 1.06 -11.90
C LYS A 379 6.83 2.43 -11.62
N ALA A 380 6.34 2.62 -10.40
CA ALA A 380 5.85 3.93 -9.97
C ALA A 380 6.87 5.05 -10.17
N SER A 381 8.17 4.79 -9.93
CA SER A 381 9.24 5.76 -10.20
C SER A 381 9.32 6.16 -11.66
N ASP A 382 9.23 5.19 -12.57
CA ASP A 382 9.30 5.43 -14.01
C ASP A 382 8.04 6.16 -14.49
N CYS A 383 6.86 5.81 -13.96
CA CYS A 383 5.61 6.53 -14.22
C CYS A 383 5.72 8.01 -13.84
N ASN A 384 6.32 8.34 -12.69
CA ASN A 384 6.51 9.74 -12.28
C ASN A 384 7.42 10.51 -13.25
N LEU A 385 8.50 9.88 -13.73
CA LEU A 385 9.38 10.50 -14.73
C LEU A 385 8.66 10.73 -16.07
N ILE A 386 7.84 9.76 -16.50
CA ILE A 386 7.04 9.90 -17.73
C ILE A 386 6.02 11.05 -17.60
N ILE A 387 5.34 11.16 -16.45
CA ILE A 387 4.41 12.27 -16.20
C ILE A 387 5.14 13.62 -16.28
N GLN A 388 6.31 13.74 -15.64
CA GLN A 388 7.11 14.97 -15.68
C GLN A 388 7.60 15.30 -17.10
N TRP A 389 8.03 14.30 -17.86
CA TRP A 389 8.37 14.47 -19.27
C TRP A 389 7.18 14.96 -20.09
N LEU A 390 6.01 14.35 -19.94
CA LEU A 390 4.82 14.78 -20.68
C LEU A 390 4.42 16.22 -20.35
N ILE A 391 4.55 16.65 -19.08
CA ILE A 391 4.33 18.04 -18.69
C ILE A 391 5.33 18.96 -19.38
N ASP A 392 6.63 18.64 -19.34
CA ASP A 392 7.71 19.41 -19.96
C ASP A 392 7.51 19.49 -21.48
N PHE A 393 7.18 18.37 -22.14
CA PHE A 393 6.92 18.30 -23.57
C PHE A 393 5.72 19.15 -23.99
N LEU A 394 4.59 19.05 -23.27
CA LEU A 394 3.38 19.83 -23.56
C LEU A 394 3.52 21.33 -23.26
N THR A 395 4.50 21.74 -22.46
CA THR A 395 4.72 23.15 -22.08
C THR A 395 5.84 23.82 -22.86
N THR A 396 6.78 23.04 -23.43
CA THR A 396 7.95 23.59 -24.13
C THR A 396 7.84 23.54 -25.64
N VAL A 397 7.16 22.53 -26.20
CA VAL A 397 7.04 22.40 -27.66
C VAL A 397 5.99 23.38 -28.18
N PRO A 398 6.29 24.16 -29.24
CA PRO A 398 5.42 25.24 -29.71
C PRO A 398 4.27 24.74 -30.61
N PHE A 399 3.53 23.71 -30.22
CA PHE A 399 2.28 23.36 -30.92
C PHE A 399 1.09 24.15 -30.38
N LYS A 400 0.12 24.43 -31.26
CA LYS A 400 -1.15 25.03 -30.86
C LYS A 400 -1.91 24.02 -29.99
N LEU A 401 -1.98 24.31 -28.69
CA LEU A 401 -2.78 23.52 -27.76
C LEU A 401 -4.26 23.58 -28.20
N CYS A 402 -4.83 22.42 -28.47
CA CYS A 402 -6.27 22.26 -28.58
C CYS A 402 -6.82 21.82 -27.22
N TRP A 403 -8.13 21.88 -27.04
CA TRP A 403 -8.80 21.55 -25.78
C TRP A 403 -8.38 20.16 -25.24
N VAL A 404 -8.12 19.17 -26.11
CA VAL A 404 -7.65 17.82 -25.73
C VAL A 404 -6.30 17.89 -25.01
N LEU A 405 -5.35 18.66 -25.56
CA LEU A 405 -4.01 18.81 -25.00
C LEU A 405 -4.01 19.68 -23.74
N GLU A 406 -4.87 20.71 -23.68
CA GLU A 406 -5.07 21.52 -22.48
C GLU A 406 -5.61 20.68 -21.32
N THR A 407 -6.63 19.86 -21.59
CA THR A 407 -7.22 18.93 -20.62
C THR A 407 -6.20 17.89 -20.17
N THR A 408 -5.39 17.39 -21.10
CA THR A 408 -4.29 16.46 -20.82
C THR A 408 -3.26 17.08 -19.89
N LEU A 409 -2.82 18.31 -20.19
CA LEU A 409 -1.84 19.03 -19.37
C LEU A 409 -2.39 19.29 -17.96
N ALA A 410 -3.64 19.74 -17.84
CA ALA A 410 -4.30 19.95 -16.55
C ALA A 410 -4.36 18.64 -15.72
N GLY A 411 -4.69 17.52 -16.37
CA GLY A 411 -4.71 16.21 -15.71
C GLY A 411 -3.33 15.74 -15.23
N LEU A 412 -2.30 15.92 -16.06
CA LEU A 412 -0.91 15.59 -15.71
C LEU A 412 -0.39 16.45 -14.57
N GLN A 413 -0.61 17.77 -14.63
CA GLN A 413 -0.23 18.70 -13.57
C GLN A 413 -0.98 18.37 -12.27
N GLY A 414 -2.27 18.10 -12.34
CA GLY A 414 -3.07 17.70 -11.18
C GLY A 414 -2.51 16.46 -10.48
N VAL A 415 -2.20 15.39 -11.21
CA VAL A 415 -1.68 14.17 -10.57
C VAL A 415 -0.25 14.36 -10.05
N ASP A 416 0.61 15.09 -10.75
CA ASP A 416 1.98 15.34 -10.33
C ASP A 416 2.04 16.22 -9.06
N GLU A 417 1.29 17.33 -9.03
CA GLU A 417 1.19 18.21 -7.87
C GLU A 417 0.55 17.50 -6.67
N PHE A 418 -0.48 16.69 -6.88
CA PHE A 418 -1.08 15.88 -5.81
C PHE A 418 -0.08 14.89 -5.21
N MET A 419 0.68 14.17 -6.05
CA MET A 419 1.70 13.25 -5.58
C MET A 419 2.83 13.97 -4.85
N ARG A 420 3.30 15.13 -5.36
CA ARG A 420 4.31 15.95 -4.68
C ARG A 420 3.79 16.41 -3.32
N LEU A 421 2.56 16.89 -3.23
CA LEU A 421 1.94 17.30 -1.97
C LEU A 421 1.84 16.15 -0.95
N ALA A 422 1.50 14.94 -1.40
CA ALA A 422 1.37 13.77 -0.52
C ALA A 422 2.70 13.21 -0.02
N TYR A 423 3.78 13.34 -0.80
CA TYR A 423 5.10 12.84 -0.43
C TYR A 423 6.03 13.89 0.22
N THR A 424 5.65 15.18 0.19
CA THR A 424 6.43 16.28 0.76
C THR A 424 5.75 16.91 2.00
N GLY A 425 6.57 17.37 2.96
CA GLY A 425 6.10 17.95 4.23
C GLY A 425 5.53 16.91 5.21
N ASP A 426 4.55 17.33 6.02
CA ASP A 426 3.78 16.43 6.89
C ASP A 426 3.03 15.39 6.05
N ARG A 427 3.46 14.13 6.17
CA ARG A 427 2.93 12.99 5.41
C ARG A 427 1.71 12.36 6.04
N ILE A 428 1.38 12.74 7.28
CA ILE A 428 0.30 12.11 8.04
C ILE A 428 -0.92 13.02 8.03
N PHE A 429 -0.73 14.31 8.32
CA PHE A 429 -1.82 15.26 8.48
C PHE A 429 -1.72 16.42 7.51
N TRP A 430 -2.86 16.81 6.96
CA TRP A 430 -3.01 17.98 6.11
C TRP A 430 -3.84 19.05 6.81
N CYS A 431 -3.26 20.24 6.93
CA CYS A 431 -3.96 21.45 7.34
C CYS A 431 -4.96 21.88 6.23
N PRO A 432 -5.86 22.84 6.49
CA PRO A 432 -6.92 23.20 5.54
C PRO A 432 -6.39 23.67 4.18
N GLU A 433 -5.26 24.37 4.15
CA GLU A 433 -4.60 24.77 2.89
C GLU A 433 -4.21 23.55 2.05
N LYS A 434 -3.54 22.56 2.66
CA LYS A 434 -3.15 21.32 1.98
C LYS A 434 -4.35 20.46 1.61
N GLN A 435 -5.42 20.46 2.43
CA GLN A 435 -6.66 19.78 2.09
C GLN A 435 -7.28 20.37 0.81
N HIS A 436 -7.32 21.70 0.71
CA HIS A 436 -7.81 22.41 -0.47
C HIS A 436 -6.95 22.11 -1.71
N GLN A 437 -5.64 22.27 -1.60
CA GLN A 437 -4.70 21.95 -2.69
C GLN A 437 -4.84 20.49 -3.14
N GLY A 438 -4.83 19.55 -2.21
CA GLY A 438 -4.96 18.13 -2.49
C GLY A 438 -6.27 17.78 -3.19
N LYS A 439 -7.40 18.34 -2.72
CA LYS A 439 -8.70 18.20 -3.38
C LYS A 439 -8.67 18.76 -4.80
N CYS A 440 -8.17 19.98 -4.99
CA CYS A 440 -8.12 20.63 -6.30
C CYS A 440 -7.26 19.85 -7.29
N TYR A 441 -6.02 19.49 -6.92
CA TYR A 441 -5.10 18.75 -7.78
C TYR A 441 -5.63 17.37 -8.16
N LEU A 442 -6.17 16.62 -7.20
CA LEU A 442 -6.76 15.32 -7.49
C LEU A 442 -8.03 15.44 -8.34
N GLY A 443 -8.85 16.46 -8.09
CA GLY A 443 -10.03 16.78 -8.88
C GLY A 443 -9.69 17.09 -10.34
N MET A 444 -8.64 17.89 -10.58
CA MET A 444 -8.12 18.18 -11.93
C MET A 444 -7.75 16.90 -12.67
N PHE A 445 -7.03 15.98 -12.02
CA PHE A 445 -6.66 14.69 -12.60
C PHE A 445 -7.88 13.82 -12.94
N LEU A 446 -8.77 13.60 -11.97
CA LEU A 446 -9.94 12.73 -12.15
C LEU A 446 -10.90 13.27 -13.22
N HIS A 447 -11.11 14.59 -13.24
CA HIS A 447 -11.96 15.25 -14.23
C HIS A 447 -11.37 15.12 -15.64
N ALA A 448 -10.09 15.47 -15.82
CA ALA A 448 -9.41 15.36 -17.11
C ALA A 448 -9.44 13.92 -17.65
N TYR A 449 -9.24 12.91 -16.78
CA TYR A 449 -9.30 11.51 -17.18
C TYR A 449 -10.69 11.13 -17.71
N VAL A 450 -11.77 11.49 -17.00
CA VAL A 450 -13.14 11.20 -17.43
C VAL A 450 -13.51 11.95 -18.71
N GLU A 451 -13.16 13.23 -18.84
CA GLU A 451 -13.44 14.01 -20.05
C GLU A 451 -12.74 13.45 -21.29
N LEU A 452 -11.46 13.11 -21.16
CA LEU A 452 -10.69 12.50 -22.25
C LEU A 452 -11.23 11.11 -22.61
N GLN A 453 -11.68 10.33 -21.61
CA GLN A 453 -12.32 9.04 -21.85
C GLN A 453 -13.61 9.20 -22.64
N HIS A 454 -14.52 10.07 -22.22
CA HIS A 454 -15.78 10.30 -22.95
C HIS A 454 -15.52 10.80 -24.36
N TYR A 455 -14.61 11.77 -24.53
CA TYR A 455 -14.29 12.32 -25.84
C TYR A 455 -13.77 11.26 -26.79
N TRP A 456 -12.71 10.54 -26.41
CA TRP A 456 -12.09 9.57 -27.32
C TRP A 456 -12.99 8.38 -27.61
N HIS A 457 -13.76 7.91 -26.61
CA HIS A 457 -14.76 6.87 -26.83
C HIS A 457 -15.80 7.30 -27.88
N LYS A 458 -16.30 8.54 -27.80
CA LYS A 458 -17.24 9.09 -28.78
C LYS A 458 -16.64 9.15 -30.20
N HIS A 459 -15.32 9.29 -30.32
CA HIS A 459 -14.59 9.31 -31.60
C HIS A 459 -14.10 7.91 -32.03
N GLY A 460 -14.56 6.84 -31.38
CA GLY A 460 -14.21 5.46 -31.76
C GLY A 460 -12.82 5.01 -31.31
N TRP A 461 -12.19 5.72 -30.37
CA TRP A 461 -10.89 5.38 -29.79
C TRP A 461 -11.02 4.93 -28.34
N THR A 462 -10.43 3.79 -27.99
CA THR A 462 -10.43 3.25 -26.62
C THR A 462 -9.14 3.63 -25.89
N LEU A 463 -8.86 4.92 -25.74
CA LEU A 463 -7.56 5.34 -25.19
C LEU A 463 -7.54 5.34 -23.66
N PHE A 464 -8.56 5.90 -23.01
CA PHE A 464 -8.53 6.18 -21.58
C PHE A 464 -9.41 5.18 -20.82
N LYS A 465 -8.82 4.12 -20.27
CA LYS A 465 -9.56 3.13 -19.48
C LYS A 465 -9.77 3.62 -18.05
N ILE A 466 -11.01 3.78 -17.60
CA ILE A 466 -11.30 3.96 -16.17
C ILE A 466 -11.16 2.62 -15.47
N VAL A 467 -10.40 2.58 -14.39
CA VAL A 467 -10.12 1.37 -13.60
C VAL A 467 -10.55 1.57 -12.16
N PRO A 468 -10.84 0.49 -11.39
CA PRO A 468 -11.17 0.58 -9.97
C PRO A 468 -10.26 1.48 -9.13
N LYS A 469 -8.98 1.56 -9.48
CA LYS A 469 -8.01 2.41 -8.78
C LYS A 469 -8.30 3.91 -8.92
N SER A 470 -8.91 4.36 -10.03
CA SER A 470 -9.38 5.74 -10.18
C SER A 470 -10.50 6.04 -9.19
N HIS A 471 -11.39 5.06 -8.96
CA HIS A 471 -12.48 5.16 -7.99
C HIS A 471 -11.95 5.21 -6.55
N PHE A 472 -10.95 4.39 -6.23
CA PHE A 472 -10.29 4.47 -4.92
C PHE A 472 -9.61 5.83 -4.69
N ALA A 473 -9.03 6.43 -5.74
CA ALA A 473 -8.54 7.79 -5.65
C ALA A 473 -9.68 8.82 -5.47
N ALA A 474 -10.83 8.64 -6.11
CA ALA A 474 -11.99 9.53 -5.94
C ALA A 474 -12.51 9.57 -4.49
N HIS A 475 -12.33 8.52 -3.71
CA HIS A 475 -12.62 8.59 -2.28
C HIS A 475 -11.71 9.56 -1.53
N TRP A 476 -10.42 9.69 -1.86
CA TRP A 476 -9.58 10.73 -1.24
C TRP A 476 -10.08 12.13 -1.59
N HIS A 477 -10.52 12.34 -2.83
CA HIS A 477 -11.12 13.61 -3.22
C HIS A 477 -12.36 13.91 -2.36
N GLU A 478 -13.22 12.91 -2.13
CA GLU A 478 -14.42 13.06 -1.29
C GLU A 478 -14.07 13.29 0.18
N GLU A 479 -13.16 12.50 0.77
CA GLU A 479 -12.73 12.66 2.15
C GLU A 479 -12.17 14.07 2.42
N LEU A 480 -11.42 14.65 1.47
CA LEU A 480 -10.91 16.02 1.57
C LEU A 480 -12.02 17.05 1.38
N ALA A 481 -12.99 16.78 0.51
CA ALA A 481 -14.14 17.66 0.31
C ALA A 481 -15.03 17.72 1.56
N GLU A 482 -15.30 16.59 2.18
CA GLU A 482 -16.01 16.48 3.46
C GLU A 482 -15.25 17.19 4.58
N ALA A 483 -13.93 16.96 4.70
CA ALA A 483 -13.12 17.64 5.72
C ALA A 483 -13.16 19.17 5.61
N LEU A 484 -13.10 19.69 4.38
CA LEU A 484 -13.22 21.13 4.13
C LEU A 484 -14.63 21.66 4.42
N ALA A 485 -15.67 20.90 4.07
CA ALA A 485 -17.06 21.27 4.34
C ALA A 485 -17.35 21.31 5.85
N ASP A 486 -16.82 20.35 6.59
CA ASP A 486 -16.89 20.25 8.05
C ASP A 486 -15.93 21.22 8.77
N GLN A 487 -15.14 22.01 8.02
CA GLN A 487 -14.11 22.93 8.55
C GLN A 487 -13.10 22.24 9.49
N LYS A 488 -12.72 20.99 9.18
CA LYS A 488 -11.75 20.24 9.97
C LYS A 488 -10.37 20.88 9.89
N GLU A 489 -9.79 21.15 11.06
CA GLU A 489 -8.43 21.66 11.17
C GLU A 489 -7.40 20.70 10.54
N TRP A 490 -7.64 19.39 10.69
CA TRP A 490 -6.74 18.35 10.19
C TRP A 490 -7.50 17.24 9.46
N ALA A 491 -6.94 16.81 8.33
CA ALA A 491 -7.37 15.61 7.60
C ALA A 491 -6.19 14.63 7.49
N ILE A 492 -6.49 13.35 7.28
CA ILE A 492 -5.45 12.37 6.97
C ILE A 492 -4.90 12.63 5.56
N SER A 493 -3.59 12.68 5.44
CA SER A 493 -2.92 12.69 4.14
C SER A 493 -3.08 11.31 3.47
N PRO A 494 -3.40 11.26 2.16
CA PRO A 494 -3.30 10.04 1.35
C PRO A 494 -1.91 9.37 1.41
N GLY A 495 -0.87 10.15 1.71
CA GLY A 495 0.50 9.67 1.89
C GLY A 495 0.76 8.92 3.20
N ALA A 496 -0.15 8.98 4.18
CA ALA A 496 0.06 8.42 5.52
C ALA A 496 0.28 6.90 5.52
N PHE A 497 -0.35 6.20 4.57
CA PHE A 497 -0.28 4.74 4.41
C PHE A 497 0.35 4.32 3.07
N ALA A 498 1.05 5.25 2.40
CA ALA A 498 1.68 4.96 1.12
C ALA A 498 2.78 3.88 1.25
N THR A 499 2.82 2.96 0.29
CA THR A 499 3.67 1.77 0.34
C THR A 499 5.06 1.84 -0.29
N PRO A 500 5.63 2.94 -0.87
CA PRO A 500 6.98 2.86 -1.44
C PRO A 500 8.03 2.30 -0.46
N ILE A 501 7.99 2.75 0.80
CA ILE A 501 8.88 2.25 1.84
C ILE A 501 8.48 0.85 2.33
N LEU A 502 7.19 0.52 2.26
CA LEU A 502 6.66 -0.80 2.59
C LEU A 502 7.12 -1.83 1.54
N GLU A 503 7.09 -1.51 0.25
CA GLU A 503 7.63 -2.34 -0.83
C GLU A 503 9.14 -2.52 -0.72
N ASP A 504 9.90 -1.47 -0.38
CA ASP A 504 11.34 -1.59 -0.14
C ASP A 504 11.64 -2.56 1.01
N PHE A 505 10.81 -2.54 2.06
CA PHE A 505 10.87 -3.50 3.15
C PHE A 505 10.60 -4.93 2.65
N ILE A 506 9.50 -5.11 1.89
CA ILE A 506 9.12 -6.40 1.30
C ILE A 506 10.22 -6.94 0.40
N GLY A 507 10.78 -6.11 -0.49
CA GLY A 507 11.87 -6.47 -1.39
C GLY A 507 13.14 -6.89 -0.64
N THR A 508 13.44 -6.23 0.48
CA THR A 508 14.58 -6.57 1.34
C THR A 508 14.36 -7.89 2.07
N VAL A 509 13.22 -8.09 2.73
CA VAL A 509 12.91 -9.35 3.40
C VAL A 509 12.73 -10.50 2.40
N SER A 510 12.22 -10.23 1.20
CA SER A 510 12.15 -11.19 0.10
C SER A 510 13.54 -11.62 -0.36
N ARG A 511 14.49 -10.69 -0.52
CA ARG A 511 15.90 -11.01 -0.80
C ARG A 511 16.48 -11.94 0.25
N ILE A 512 16.27 -11.61 1.53
CA ILE A 512 16.69 -12.46 2.66
C ILE A 512 16.07 -13.86 2.54
N SER A 513 14.77 -13.95 2.26
CA SER A 513 14.04 -15.22 2.16
C SER A 513 14.54 -16.13 1.03
N ARG A 514 15.02 -15.56 -0.08
CA ARG A 514 15.55 -16.33 -1.23
C ARG A 514 16.81 -17.13 -0.89
N THR A 515 17.55 -16.68 0.12
CA THR A 515 18.78 -17.33 0.61
C THR A 515 18.50 -18.37 1.70
N SER A 516 17.23 -18.66 1.98
CA SER A 516 16.82 -19.61 3.02
C SER A 516 16.35 -20.93 2.40
N HIS A 517 16.65 -22.04 3.06
CA HIS A 517 16.20 -23.36 2.59
C HIS A 517 14.66 -23.44 2.61
N PRO A 518 13.99 -23.99 1.57
CA PRO A 518 12.53 -24.00 1.48
C PRO A 518 11.79 -24.59 2.69
N SER A 519 12.38 -25.55 3.41
CA SER A 519 11.75 -26.13 4.63
C SER A 519 11.83 -25.23 5.86
N SER A 520 12.76 -24.27 5.88
CA SER A 520 13.03 -23.39 7.03
C SER A 520 12.86 -21.90 6.72
N VAL A 521 12.31 -21.54 5.53
CA VAL A 521 12.18 -20.16 5.05
C VAL A 521 11.69 -19.21 6.13
N ALA A 522 10.59 -19.53 6.82
CA ALA A 522 10.02 -18.63 7.83
C ALA A 522 11.03 -18.33 8.96
N ARG A 523 11.61 -19.38 9.55
CA ARG A 523 12.55 -19.28 10.69
C ARG A 523 13.86 -18.61 10.27
N THR A 524 14.46 -19.09 9.19
CA THR A 524 15.75 -18.57 8.70
C THR A 524 15.63 -17.13 8.21
N THR A 525 14.50 -16.74 7.59
CA THR A 525 14.26 -15.35 7.18
C THR A 525 14.20 -14.44 8.39
N ILE A 526 13.48 -14.82 9.45
CA ILE A 526 13.42 -14.06 10.70
C ILE A 526 14.81 -13.91 11.32
N TYR A 527 15.61 -14.98 11.39
CA TYR A 527 16.96 -14.91 11.95
C TYR A 527 17.87 -13.96 11.18
N LYS A 528 17.89 -14.07 9.85
CA LYS A 528 18.69 -13.19 9.00
C LYS A 528 18.19 -11.74 9.06
N TYR A 529 16.88 -11.53 9.11
CA TYR A 529 16.28 -10.21 9.31
C TYR A 529 16.75 -9.56 10.61
N LEU A 530 16.73 -10.29 11.73
CA LEU A 530 17.19 -9.77 13.02
C LEU A 530 18.69 -9.44 13.03
N VAL A 531 19.51 -10.16 12.25
CA VAL A 531 20.92 -9.80 12.04
C VAL A 531 21.06 -8.50 11.26
N GLU A 532 20.27 -8.31 10.20
CA GLU A 532 20.31 -7.09 9.37
C GLU A 532 19.83 -5.85 10.13
N VAL A 533 18.76 -5.92 10.92
CA VAL A 533 18.21 -4.78 11.69
C VAL A 533 19.15 -4.26 12.78
N ARG A 534 20.15 -5.07 13.13
CA ARG A 534 21.16 -4.76 14.16
C ARG A 534 22.32 -3.94 13.62
N LYS A 535 22.59 -4.02 12.32
CA LYS A 535 23.53 -3.13 11.63
C LYS A 535 22.95 -1.72 11.68
#